data_AF-A0A7V2ZJ63-F1
#
_entry.id   AF-A0A7V2ZJ63-F1
#
_cell.length_a   1.000
_cell.length_b   1.000
_cell.length_c   1.000
_cell.angle_alpha   90.00
_cell.angle_beta   90.00
_cell.angle_gamma   90.00
#
_symmetry.space_group_name_H-M   'P 1'
#
loop_
_entity.id
_entity.type
_entity.pdbx_description
1 polymer ?
#
loop_
_entity_poly.entity_id
_entity_poly.type
_entity_poly.pdbx_seq_one_letter_code
_entity_poly.pdbx_strand_id
1 'polypeptide(L)'
;MKFFISILSFLLFIHLSTVSAQDKANSVKELVSTLKQKVLLDDDQTSSVEKVLNELITKSKSVEDKNSLIEDAKKKVESYLDKRQKMKYDIIKNDWWKQVQTLL
;
A
#
# COMPACT_ATOMS: atom_id res chain seq x y z
N MET A 1 -15.76 -29.44 36.49
CA MET A 1 -15.47 -28.71 35.23
C MET A 1 -15.75 -27.20 35.39
N LYS A 2 -15.04 -26.49 36.27
CA LYS A 2 -15.19 -25.03 36.43
C LYS A 2 -13.88 -24.25 36.31
N PHE A 3 -12.74 -24.95 36.19
CA PHE A 3 -11.41 -24.33 36.13
C PHE A 3 -10.83 -24.19 34.71
N PHE A 4 -11.44 -24.81 33.69
CA PHE A 4 -10.94 -24.73 32.31
C PHE A 4 -11.34 -23.46 31.55
N ILE A 5 -12.35 -22.71 32.04
CA ILE A 5 -12.86 -21.52 31.34
C ILE A 5 -12.04 -20.27 31.66
N SER A 6 -11.32 -20.22 32.80
CA SER A 6 -10.54 -19.03 33.17
C SER A 6 -9.19 -18.90 32.46
N ILE A 7 -8.59 -19.99 31.98
CA ILE A 7 -7.24 -19.93 31.36
C ILE A 7 -7.31 -19.35 29.93
N LEU A 8 -8.44 -19.52 29.24
CA LEU A 8 -8.61 -19.01 27.87
C LEU A 8 -8.73 -17.48 27.81
N SER A 9 -9.07 -16.82 28.93
CA SER A 9 -9.27 -15.36 28.96
C SER A 9 -7.99 -14.56 29.22
N PHE A 10 -6.87 -15.21 29.58
CA PHE A 10 -5.64 -14.49 29.97
C PHE A 10 -4.65 -14.24 28.83
N LEU A 11 -4.83 -14.88 27.66
CA LEU A 11 -3.89 -14.76 26.54
C LEU A 11 -4.19 -13.59 25.57
N LEU A 12 -5.28 -12.85 25.76
CA LEU A 12 -5.69 -11.78 24.85
C LEU A 12 -5.06 -10.41 25.12
N PHE A 13 -4.21 -10.27 26.16
CA PHE A 13 -3.72 -8.96 26.60
C PHE A 13 -2.36 -8.51 26.04
N ILE A 14 -1.71 -9.25 25.15
CA ILE A 14 -0.28 -8.97 24.78
C ILE A 14 -0.09 -8.33 23.39
N HIS A 15 -1.13 -8.01 22.61
CA HIS A 15 -0.93 -7.44 21.26
C HIS A 15 -0.86 -5.90 21.19
N LEU A 16 -0.39 -5.23 22.24
CA LEU A 16 -0.35 -3.77 22.30
C LEU A 16 1.08 -3.22 22.43
N SER A 17 1.92 -3.32 21.40
CA SER A 17 3.13 -2.44 21.25
C SER A 17 4.03 -2.64 20.00
N THR A 18 3.51 -2.88 18.79
CA THR A 18 4.32 -2.75 17.54
C THR A 18 3.58 -2.18 16.31
N VAL A 19 2.36 -1.64 16.50
CA VAL A 19 1.36 -1.41 15.43
C VAL A 19 1.71 -0.30 14.41
N SER A 20 2.66 0.60 14.67
CA SER A 20 2.81 1.81 13.85
C SER A 20 3.57 1.65 12.53
N ALA A 21 4.41 0.62 12.36
CA ALA A 21 5.16 0.37 11.11
C ALA A 21 4.58 -0.79 10.28
N GLN A 22 3.98 -1.78 10.95
CA GLN A 22 3.39 -2.94 10.29
C GLN A 22 2.07 -2.59 9.58
N ASP A 23 1.26 -1.68 10.14
CA ASP A 23 0.01 -1.25 9.51
C ASP A 23 0.26 -0.57 8.15
N LYS A 24 1.23 0.34 8.05
CA LYS A 24 1.52 1.02 6.77
C LYS A 24 2.12 0.08 5.73
N ALA A 25 2.98 -0.85 6.13
CA ALA A 25 3.53 -1.86 5.22
C ALA A 25 2.44 -2.80 4.69
N ASN A 26 1.46 -3.16 5.55
CA ASN A 26 0.27 -3.89 5.13
C ASN A 26 -0.59 -3.06 4.17
N SER A 27 -0.74 -1.74 4.41
CA SER A 27 -1.49 -0.85 3.50
C SER A 27 -0.85 -0.72 2.11
N VAL A 28 0.49 -0.68 2.01
CA VAL A 28 1.17 -0.66 0.69
C VAL A 28 0.90 -1.94 -0.07
N LYS A 29 1.04 -3.10 0.58
CA LYS A 29 0.78 -4.40 -0.05
C LYS A 29 -0.66 -4.53 -0.52
N GLU A 30 -1.63 -4.02 0.23
CA GLU A 30 -3.04 -3.99 -0.16
C GLU A 30 -3.29 -3.10 -1.40
N LEU A 31 -2.69 -1.92 -1.45
CA LEU A 31 -2.79 -1.01 -2.60
C LEU A 31 -2.17 -1.62 -3.86
N VAL A 32 -1.02 -2.26 -3.73
CA VAL A 32 -0.32 -2.95 -4.82
C VAL A 32 -1.12 -4.16 -5.29
N SER A 33 -1.65 -4.96 -4.37
CA SER A 33 -2.52 -6.10 -4.68
C SER A 33 -3.80 -5.67 -5.42
N THR A 34 -4.43 -4.58 -4.97
CA THR A 34 -5.60 -3.99 -5.65
C THR A 34 -5.26 -3.55 -7.07
N LEU A 35 -4.11 -2.89 -7.26
CA LEU A 35 -3.66 -2.47 -8.58
C LEU A 35 -3.36 -3.69 -9.47
N LYS A 36 -2.66 -4.70 -8.94
CA LYS A 36 -2.38 -5.96 -9.62
C LYS A 36 -3.64 -6.61 -10.14
N GLN A 37 -4.67 -6.76 -9.32
CA GLN A 37 -5.93 -7.39 -9.71
C GLN A 37 -6.71 -6.59 -10.75
N LYS A 38 -6.77 -5.25 -10.61
CA LYS A 38 -7.57 -4.40 -11.52
C LYS A 38 -6.89 -4.16 -12.86
N VAL A 39 -5.56 -4.01 -12.86
CA VAL A 39 -4.77 -3.67 -14.05
C VAL A 39 -4.16 -4.92 -14.69
N LEU A 40 -4.11 -6.04 -13.97
CA LEU A 40 -3.45 -7.30 -14.37
C LEU A 40 -1.93 -7.12 -14.47
N LEU A 41 -1.32 -6.65 -13.39
CA LEU A 41 0.15 -6.54 -13.31
C LEU A 41 0.78 -7.92 -13.16
N ASP A 42 1.92 -8.12 -13.82
CA ASP A 42 2.81 -9.26 -13.54
C ASP A 42 3.62 -9.03 -12.25
N ASP A 43 4.41 -10.01 -11.84
CA ASP A 43 5.15 -9.96 -10.58
C ASP A 43 6.29 -8.93 -10.59
N ASP A 44 6.91 -8.69 -11.74
CA ASP A 44 7.99 -7.71 -11.90
C ASP A 44 7.44 -6.28 -11.81
N GLN A 45 6.33 -6.02 -12.49
CA GLN A 45 5.57 -4.77 -12.41
C GLN A 45 5.04 -4.53 -11.00
N THR A 46 4.49 -5.56 -10.37
CA THR A 46 3.98 -5.51 -8.98
C THR A 46 5.09 -5.08 -8.03
N SER A 47 6.26 -5.72 -8.12
CA SER A 47 7.44 -5.40 -7.30
C SER A 47 7.96 -3.98 -7.56
N SER A 48 7.95 -3.56 -8.82
CA SER A 48 8.37 -2.21 -9.23
C SER A 48 7.44 -1.13 -8.67
N VAL A 49 6.13 -1.35 -8.73
CA VAL A 49 5.14 -0.43 -8.14
C VAL A 49 5.26 -0.38 -6.63
N GLU A 50 5.42 -1.52 -5.96
CA GLU A 50 5.64 -1.57 -4.51
C GLU A 50 6.86 -0.75 -4.08
N LYS A 51 7.96 -0.86 -4.83
CA LYS A 51 9.16 -0.05 -4.60
C LYS A 51 8.89 1.44 -4.75
N VAL A 52 8.17 1.86 -5.79
CA VAL A 52 7.81 3.28 -6.00
C VAL A 52 6.97 3.82 -4.84
N LEU A 53 5.98 3.06 -4.37
CA LEU A 53 5.13 3.50 -3.26
C LEU A 53 5.88 3.59 -1.94
N ASN A 54 6.75 2.61 -1.65
CA ASN A 54 7.60 2.66 -0.46
C ASN A 54 8.58 3.84 -0.49
N GLU A 55 9.17 4.14 -1.66
CA GLU A 55 10.00 5.34 -1.86
C GLU A 55 9.21 6.62 -1.63
N LEU A 56 7.98 6.71 -2.17
CA LEU A 56 7.10 7.86 -2.00
C LEU A 56 6.77 8.09 -0.53
N ILE A 57 6.32 7.07 0.19
CA ILE A 57 5.96 7.15 1.62
C ILE A 57 7.18 7.50 2.48
N THR A 58 8.36 7.01 2.11
CA THR A 58 9.59 7.33 2.85
C THR A 58 9.98 8.78 2.66
N LYS A 59 9.97 9.27 1.43
CA LYS A 59 10.33 10.67 1.09
C LYS A 59 9.27 11.67 1.55
N SER A 60 8.00 11.29 1.57
CA SER A 60 6.90 12.18 1.99
C SER A 60 6.96 12.57 3.47
N LYS A 61 7.67 11.78 4.30
CA LYS A 61 7.86 12.09 5.73
C LYS A 61 8.82 13.25 5.98
N SER A 62 9.68 13.58 5.02
CA SER A 62 10.72 14.60 5.16
C SER A 62 10.42 15.91 4.42
N VAL A 63 9.28 16.01 3.75
CA VAL A 63 8.91 17.20 2.96
C VAL A 63 7.47 17.64 3.27
N GLU A 64 7.26 18.96 3.29
CA GLU A 64 5.94 19.55 3.52
C GLU A 64 5.08 19.52 2.25
N ASP A 65 5.66 19.91 1.11
CA ASP A 65 5.02 19.76 -0.21
C ASP A 65 5.34 18.40 -0.84
N LYS A 66 4.30 17.59 -1.00
CA LYS A 66 4.38 16.22 -1.54
C LYS A 66 3.98 16.16 -3.02
N ASN A 67 3.51 17.25 -3.62
CA ASN A 67 2.93 17.22 -4.97
C ASN A 67 3.93 16.75 -6.03
N SER A 68 5.16 17.26 -5.97
CA SER A 68 6.23 16.85 -6.90
C SER A 68 6.56 15.36 -6.77
N LEU A 69 6.65 14.85 -5.52
CA LEU A 69 6.90 13.44 -5.26
C LEU A 69 5.76 12.55 -5.79
N ILE A 70 4.52 12.98 -5.62
CA ILE A 70 3.33 12.26 -6.11
C ILE A 70 3.31 12.23 -7.64
N GLU A 71 3.58 13.35 -8.31
CA GLU A 71 3.64 13.41 -9.78
C GLU A 71 4.78 12.55 -10.35
N ASP A 72 5.94 12.52 -9.69
CA ASP A 72 7.03 11.63 -10.08
C ASP A 72 6.66 10.16 -9.87
N ALA A 73 6.00 9.82 -8.76
CA ALA A 73 5.52 8.46 -8.50
C ALA A 73 4.48 8.02 -9.53
N LYS A 74 3.54 8.91 -9.92
CA LYS A 74 2.57 8.68 -11.01
C LYS A 74 3.25 8.30 -12.31
N LYS A 75 4.22 9.11 -12.75
CA LYS A 75 4.97 8.87 -13.99
C LYS A 75 5.72 7.53 -13.95
N LYS A 76 6.36 7.21 -12.82
CA LYS A 76 7.05 5.93 -12.65
C LYS A 76 6.09 4.75 -12.72
N VAL A 77 4.96 4.79 -12.01
CA VAL A 77 3.94 3.74 -12.07
C VAL A 77 3.46 3.54 -13.51
N GLU A 78 3.10 4.62 -14.21
CA GLU A 78 2.66 4.55 -15.62
C GLU A 78 3.75 4.02 -16.56
N SER A 79 5.03 4.26 -16.27
CA SER A 79 6.14 3.77 -17.11
C SER A 79 6.29 2.25 -17.10
N TYR A 80 5.85 1.58 -16.03
CA TYR A 80 5.89 0.12 -15.92
C TYR A 80 4.73 -0.58 -16.65
N LEU A 81 3.70 0.17 -17.05
CA LEU A 81 2.48 -0.40 -17.63
C LEU A 81 2.60 -0.54 -19.15
N ASP A 82 2.15 -1.68 -19.67
CA ASP A 82 1.94 -1.86 -21.09
C ASP A 82 0.72 -1.07 -21.60
N LYS A 83 0.52 -1.05 -22.93
CA LYS A 83 -0.60 -0.30 -23.55
C LYS A 83 -1.98 -0.73 -23.04
N ARG A 84 -2.22 -2.03 -22.84
CA ARG A 84 -3.50 -2.56 -22.37
C ARG A 84 -3.72 -2.25 -20.89
N GLN A 85 -2.67 -2.35 -20.10
CA GLN A 85 -2.68 -2.01 -18.68
C GLN A 85 -2.91 -0.51 -18.47
N LYS A 86 -2.30 0.36 -19.28
CA LYS A 86 -2.54 1.82 -19.25
C LYS A 86 -4.01 2.17 -19.44
N MET A 87 -4.70 1.53 -20.37
CA MET A 87 -6.14 1.74 -20.56
C MET A 87 -6.96 1.36 -19.31
N LYS A 88 -6.64 0.24 -18.66
CA LYS A 88 -7.30 -0.16 -17.40
C LYS A 88 -6.97 0.81 -16.26
N TYR A 89 -5.72 1.23 -16.20
CA TYR A 89 -5.22 2.16 -15.20
C TYR A 89 -5.90 3.52 -15.32
N ASP A 90 -6.06 4.06 -16.51
CA ASP A 90 -6.74 5.34 -16.74
C ASP A 90 -8.16 5.40 -16.18
N ILE A 91 -8.85 4.24 -16.12
CA ILE A 91 -10.19 4.12 -15.54
C ILE A 91 -10.16 4.24 -14.01
N ILE A 92 -9.11 3.71 -13.35
CA ILE A 92 -9.07 3.58 -11.88
C ILE A 92 -8.08 4.54 -11.20
N LYS A 93 -7.19 5.20 -11.96
CA LYS A 93 -6.02 5.89 -11.41
C LYS A 93 -6.39 6.97 -10.40
N ASN A 94 -7.46 7.72 -10.67
CA ASN A 94 -7.89 8.80 -9.78
C ASN A 94 -8.29 8.26 -8.40
N ASP A 95 -9.09 7.21 -8.35
CA ASP A 95 -9.56 6.64 -7.09
C ASP A 95 -8.48 5.84 -6.37
N TRP A 96 -7.61 5.19 -7.13
CA TRP A 96 -6.45 4.50 -6.56
C TRP A 96 -5.46 5.50 -5.93
N TRP A 97 -5.15 6.63 -6.59
CA TRP A 97 -4.27 7.65 -6.03
C TRP A 97 -4.83 8.35 -4.81
N LYS A 98 -6.15 8.54 -4.71
CA LYS A 98 -6.78 9.03 -3.47
C LYS A 98 -6.46 8.11 -2.28
N GLN A 99 -6.47 6.79 -2.49
CA GLN A 99 -6.13 5.83 -1.45
C GLN A 99 -4.62 5.85 -1.12
N VAL A 100 -3.75 6.02 -2.12
CA VAL A 100 -2.32 6.20 -1.86
C VAL A 100 -2.08 7.44 -0.99
N GLN A 101 -2.77 8.53 -1.27
CA GLN A 101 -2.63 9.80 -0.55
C GLN A 101 -3.04 9.71 0.93
N THR A 102 -3.89 8.76 1.33
CA THR A 102 -4.23 8.58 2.77
C THR A 102 -3.06 8.03 3.59
N LEU A 103 -2.02 7.47 2.94
CA LEU A 103 -0.84 6.93 3.61
C LEU A 103 0.29 7.95 3.80
N LEU A 104 0.21 9.09 3.09
CA LEU A 104 1.27 10.10 2.96
C LEU A 104 1.21 11.17 4.05
#